data_AF-A0A956BRI8-F1
#
_entry.id   AF-A0A956BRI8-F1
#
_cell.length_a   1.000
_cell.length_b   1.000
_cell.length_c   1.000
_cell.angle_alpha   90.00
_cell.angle_beta   90.00
_cell.angle_gamma   90.00
#
_symmetry.space_group_name_H-M   'P 1'
#
loop_
_entity.id
_entity.type
_entity.pdbx_description
1 polymer ?
#
loop_
_entity_poly.entity_id
_entity_poly.type
_entity_poly.pdbx_seq_one_letter_code
_entity_poly.pdbx_strand_id
1 'polypeptide(L)'
;VKPLLYGHADRSPVAPGTWECSYERSDGSQLILGFKASPLRTDQGDEIGKILIIDDLTHIRAMEERMRRDERLATVGRLAAGIAHEIRNPLASISGSIQVLQSMGEAGEEESRLMEIAVRETDRLNGLLTDFLQYVRQVPLQRGPIDLGSLIRETLSAIKRDPRAHEGV
;
A
#
# COMPACT_ATOMS: atom_id res chain seq x y z
N VAL A 1 28.41 37.93 7.72
CA VAL A 1 28.56 36.49 7.46
C VAL A 1 27.22 35.97 6.96
N LYS A 2 27.12 35.63 5.66
CA LYS A 2 25.91 35.12 4.99
C LYS A 2 25.96 33.58 5.05
N PRO A 3 25.03 32.88 5.71
CA PRO A 3 24.90 31.44 5.51
C PRO A 3 24.09 31.24 4.23
N LEU A 4 24.75 30.68 3.21
CA LEU A 4 24.11 30.18 2.00
C LEU A 4 23.35 28.90 2.36
N LEU A 5 22.04 29.00 2.54
CA LEU A 5 21.14 27.84 2.56
C LEU A 5 21.02 27.33 1.12
N TYR A 6 21.91 26.41 0.73
CA TYR A 6 21.74 25.57 -0.45
C TYR A 6 20.74 24.47 -0.09
N GLY A 7 19.45 24.79 -0.23
CA GLY A 7 18.38 23.79 -0.30
C GLY A 7 17.62 24.05 -1.59
N HIS A 8 17.28 23.01 -2.34
CA HIS A 8 16.26 23.11 -3.39
C HIS A 8 14.96 23.54 -2.70
N ALA A 9 14.74 24.86 -2.64
CA ALA A 9 13.53 25.43 -2.11
C ALA A 9 12.43 25.13 -3.13
N ASP A 10 11.75 24.01 -2.95
CA ASP A 10 10.43 23.83 -3.54
C ASP A 10 9.52 24.83 -2.83
N ARG A 11 9.43 26.03 -3.41
CA ARG A 11 8.72 27.18 -2.85
C ARG A 11 7.22 26.98 -3.06
N SER A 12 6.63 26.04 -2.34
CA SER A 12 5.17 25.95 -2.24
C SER A 12 4.71 26.74 -1.02
N PRO A 13 4.06 27.92 -1.19
CA PRO A 13 3.55 28.67 -0.05
C PRO A 13 2.39 27.91 0.61
N VAL A 14 2.57 27.50 1.85
CA VAL A 14 1.57 26.77 2.64
C VAL A 14 0.54 27.72 3.26
N ALA A 15 0.95 28.96 3.57
CA ALA A 15 0.12 30.08 4.04
C ALA A 15 0.93 31.41 3.93
N PRO A 16 0.31 32.61 4.04
CA PRO A 16 1.04 33.88 4.04
C PRO A 16 2.10 33.92 5.15
N GLY A 17 3.38 34.12 4.78
CA GLY A 17 4.50 34.15 5.73
C GLY A 17 5.00 32.79 6.22
N THR A 18 4.45 31.68 5.73
CA THR A 18 4.91 30.32 6.04
C THR A 18 5.51 29.64 4.81
N TRP A 19 6.68 29.03 4.98
CA TRP A 19 7.47 28.43 3.90
C TRP A 19 8.03 27.10 4.41
N GLU A 20 8.08 26.07 3.57
CA GLU A 20 8.72 24.81 3.91
C GLU A 20 9.95 24.59 3.02
N CYS A 21 10.97 23.91 3.54
CA CYS A 21 12.07 23.42 2.72
C CYS A 21 12.50 22.02 3.16
N SER A 22 13.02 21.26 2.19
CA SER A 22 13.74 20.02 2.45
C SER A 22 15.23 20.33 2.62
N TYR A 23 15.82 19.73 3.65
CA TYR A 23 17.23 19.83 3.99
C TYR A 23 17.82 18.44 4.18
N GLU A 24 18.90 18.13 3.47
CA GLU A 24 19.64 16.89 3.65
C GLU A 24 20.73 17.07 4.70
N ARG A 25 20.70 16.25 5.76
CA ARG A 25 21.73 16.22 6.79
C ARG A 25 23.00 15.56 6.26
N SER A 26 24.12 15.77 6.95
CA SER A 26 25.42 15.17 6.59
C SER A 26 25.44 13.64 6.66
N ASP A 27 24.46 13.02 7.32
CA ASP A 27 24.27 11.56 7.37
C ASP A 27 23.35 11.02 6.25
N GLY A 28 22.89 11.90 5.34
CA GLY A 28 21.99 11.56 4.23
C GLY A 28 20.50 11.53 4.59
N SER A 29 20.12 11.78 5.84
CA SER A 29 18.71 11.86 6.23
C SER A 29 18.08 13.18 5.78
N GLN A 30 16.83 13.13 5.31
CA GLN A 30 16.08 14.32 4.93
C GLN A 30 15.27 14.89 6.10
N LEU A 31 15.35 16.20 6.27
CA LEU A 31 14.60 17.00 7.22
C LEU A 31 13.64 17.91 6.46
N ILE A 32 12.40 18.00 6.93
CA ILE A 32 11.44 18.97 6.41
C ILE A 32 11.26 20.05 7.46
N LEU A 33 11.66 21.28 7.12
CA LEU A 33 11.61 22.42 8.03
C LEU A 33 10.55 23.42 7.58
N GLY A 34 9.65 23.78 8.49
CA GLY A 34 8.70 24.88 8.33
C GLY A 34 9.22 26.16 8.96
N PHE A 35 9.17 27.28 8.22
CA PHE A 35 9.61 28.60 8.66
C PHE A 35 8.43 29.55 8.73
N LYS A 36 8.27 30.22 9.86
CA LYS A 36 7.29 31.31 10.05
C LYS A 36 8.01 32.54 10.56
N ALA A 37 7.86 33.66 9.87
CA ALA A 37 8.42 34.94 10.28
C ALA A 37 7.31 35.94 10.59
N SER A 38 7.35 36.55 11.77
CA SER A 38 6.41 37.61 12.16
C SER A 38 7.15 38.81 12.75
N PRO A 39 6.69 40.05 12.51
CA PRO A 39 7.30 41.24 13.10
C PRO A 39 7.04 41.25 14.62
N LEU A 40 8.08 41.57 15.39
CA LEU A 40 7.96 41.86 16.82
C LEU A 40 7.73 43.35 16.97
N ARG A 41 6.59 43.72 17.57
CA ARG A 41 6.19 45.12 17.77
C ARG A 41 6.11 45.46 19.24
N THR A 42 6.39 46.71 19.58
CA THR A 42 6.12 47.27 20.91
C THR A 42 4.62 47.51 21.09
N ASP A 43 4.19 47.79 22.32
CA ASP A 43 2.82 48.20 22.63
C ASP A 43 2.40 49.50 21.91
N GLN A 44 3.37 50.30 21.45
CA GLN A 44 3.14 51.51 20.64
C GLN A 44 3.10 51.24 19.13
N GLY A 45 3.31 50.00 18.69
CA GLY A 45 3.21 49.58 17.29
C GLY A 45 4.52 49.63 16.50
N ASP A 46 5.62 50.10 17.10
CA ASP A 46 6.93 50.17 16.47
C ASP A 46 7.54 48.78 16.29
N GLU A 47 8.01 48.46 15.08
CA GLU A 47 8.71 47.20 14.81
C GLU A 47 10.13 47.23 15.40
N ILE A 48 10.37 46.38 16.40
CA ILE A 48 11.65 46.28 17.11
C ILE A 48 12.43 45.03 16.73
N GLY A 49 11.87 44.16 15.90
CA GLY A 49 12.57 42.97 15.41
C GLY A 49 11.67 42.04 14.64
N LYS A 50 12.16 40.82 14.43
CA LYS A 50 11.42 39.72 13.79
C LYS A 50 11.56 38.47 14.63
N ILE A 51 10.46 37.77 14.84
CA ILE A 51 10.46 36.42 15.39
C ILE A 51 10.46 35.45 14.21
N LEU A 52 11.46 34.56 14.19
CA LEU A 52 11.52 33.42 13.29
C LEU A 52 11.24 32.15 14.10
N ILE A 53 10.20 31.41 13.71
CA ILE A 53 9.89 30.08 14.23
C ILE A 53 10.30 29.06 13.17
N ILE A 54 10.97 28.00 13.62
CA ILE A 54 11.40 26.87 12.79
C ILE A 54 10.81 25.60 13.40
N ASP A 55 9.92 24.94 12.67
CA ASP A 55 9.27 23.70 13.07
C ASP A 55 9.89 22.52 12.28
N ASP A 56 10.27 21.44 12.96
CA ASP A 56 10.62 20.18 12.30
C ASP A 56 9.34 19.41 11.96
N LEU A 57 9.00 19.36 10.67
CA LEU A 57 7.79 18.74 10.14
C LEU A 57 8.03 17.33 9.58
N THR A 58 9.24 16.79 9.73
CA THR A 58 9.65 15.53 9.08
C THR A 58 8.71 14.37 9.44
N HIS A 59 8.41 14.19 10.73
CA HIS A 59 7.49 13.15 11.19
C HIS A 59 6.04 13.38 10.75
N ILE A 60 5.58 14.63 10.76
CA ILE A 60 4.21 15.00 10.37
C ILE A 60 4.02 14.69 8.89
N ARG A 61 4.92 15.17 8.02
CA ARG A 61 4.89 14.94 6.58
C ARG A 61 5.01 13.46 6.22
N ALA A 62 5.86 12.71 6.91
CA ALA A 62 5.96 11.26 6.72
C ALA A 62 4.64 10.55 7.07
N MET A 63 3.98 10.98 8.14
CA MET A 63 2.69 10.43 8.55
C MET A 63 1.56 10.81 7.59
N GLU A 64 1.50 12.06 7.13
CA GLU A 64 0.55 12.52 6.12
C GLU A 64 0.69 11.73 4.81
N GLU A 65 1.93 11.55 4.32
CA GLU A 65 2.14 10.81 3.07
C GLU A 65 1.81 9.32 3.25
N ARG A 66 2.06 8.74 4.43
CA ARG A 66 1.63 7.38 4.75
C ARG A 66 0.11 7.28 4.77
N MET A 67 -0.59 8.19 5.45
CA MET A 67 -2.05 8.24 5.47
C MET A 67 -2.63 8.38 4.06
N ARG A 68 -2.06 9.26 3.24
CA ARG A 68 -2.48 9.46 1.85
C ARG A 68 -2.29 8.19 1.01
N ARG A 69 -1.19 7.46 1.22
CA ARG A 69 -0.96 6.15 0.56
C ARG A 69 -1.97 5.10 1.03
N ASP A 70 -2.24 5.04 2.32
CA ASP A 70 -3.20 4.09 2.91
C ASP A 70 -4.63 4.37 2.39
N GLU A 71 -5.05 5.63 2.33
CA GLU A 71 -6.35 6.03 1.79
C GLU A 71 -6.50 5.67 0.30
N ARG A 72 -5.44 5.89 -0.49
CA ARG A 72 -5.40 5.49 -1.90
C ARG A 72 -5.53 3.98 -2.04
N LEU A 73 -4.76 3.21 -1.28
CA LEU A 73 -4.83 1.74 -1.30
C LEU A 73 -6.21 1.23 -0.86
N ALA A 74 -6.81 1.80 0.18
CA ALA A 74 -8.14 1.45 0.61
C ALA A 74 -9.19 1.73 -0.48
N THR A 75 -9.05 2.84 -1.21
CA THR A 75 -9.93 3.18 -2.34
C THR A 75 -9.76 2.21 -3.49
N VAL A 76 -8.52 1.89 -3.87
CA VAL A 76 -8.21 0.87 -4.87
C VAL A 76 -8.79 -0.49 -4.44
N GLY A 77 -8.66 -0.87 -3.16
CA GLY A 77 -9.17 -2.13 -2.64
C GLY A 77 -10.69 -2.25 -2.71
N ARG A 78 -11.43 -1.18 -2.41
CA ARG A 78 -12.90 -1.16 -2.56
C ARG A 78 -13.33 -1.36 -4.02
N LEU A 79 -12.67 -0.67 -4.96
CA LEU A 79 -12.94 -0.81 -6.39
C LEU A 79 -12.55 -2.19 -6.92
N ALA A 80 -11.37 -2.67 -6.51
CA ALA A 80 -10.85 -3.99 -6.88
C ALA A 80 -11.78 -5.11 -6.41
N ALA A 81 -12.38 -5.02 -5.22
CA ALA A 81 -13.34 -6.00 -4.72
C ALA A 81 -14.56 -6.15 -5.64
N GLY A 82 -15.13 -5.04 -6.12
CA GLY A 82 -16.25 -5.04 -7.07
C GLY A 82 -15.84 -5.66 -8.41
N ILE A 83 -14.74 -5.16 -8.99
CA ILE A 83 -14.21 -5.67 -10.27
C ILE A 83 -13.86 -7.16 -10.17
N ALA A 84 -13.31 -7.62 -9.05
CA ALA A 84 -12.96 -9.01 -8.87
C ALA A 84 -14.19 -9.93 -8.86
N HIS A 85 -15.29 -9.51 -8.24
CA HIS A 85 -16.54 -10.26 -8.36
C HIS A 85 -17.03 -10.32 -9.81
N GLU A 86 -16.92 -9.22 -10.54
CA GLU A 86 -17.32 -9.16 -11.95
C GLU A 86 -16.41 -9.96 -12.89
N ILE A 87 -15.11 -10.11 -12.58
CA ILE A 87 -14.15 -10.95 -13.34
C ILE A 87 -14.31 -12.43 -13.00
N ARG A 88 -14.57 -12.76 -11.73
CA ARG A 88 -14.75 -14.15 -11.30
C ARG A 88 -15.94 -14.81 -12.01
N ASN A 89 -16.99 -14.05 -12.30
CA ASN A 89 -18.19 -14.55 -12.97
C ASN A 89 -17.93 -15.07 -14.40
N PRO A 90 -17.35 -14.31 -15.35
CA PRO A 90 -17.05 -14.80 -16.69
C PRO A 90 -15.99 -15.92 -16.66
N LEU A 91 -15.00 -15.87 -15.76
CA LEU A 91 -14.05 -16.97 -15.60
C LEU A 91 -14.75 -18.28 -15.17
N ALA A 92 -15.65 -18.21 -14.18
CA ALA A 92 -16.44 -19.36 -13.77
C ALA A 92 -17.34 -19.88 -14.91
N SER A 93 -17.94 -18.98 -15.69
CA SER A 93 -18.74 -19.35 -16.87
C SER A 93 -17.91 -20.04 -17.93
N ILE A 94 -16.71 -19.53 -18.24
CA ILE A 94 -15.78 -20.12 -19.24
C ILE A 94 -15.37 -21.52 -18.78
N SER A 95 -14.91 -21.67 -17.53
CA SER A 95 -14.51 -22.97 -16.97
C SER A 95 -15.67 -23.96 -17.00
N GLY A 96 -16.88 -23.53 -16.60
CA GLY A 96 -18.08 -24.37 -16.64
C GLY A 96 -18.46 -24.81 -18.05
N SER A 97 -18.40 -23.92 -19.04
CA SER A 97 -18.65 -24.30 -20.44
C SER A 97 -17.63 -25.32 -20.95
N ILE A 98 -16.35 -25.17 -20.62
CA ILE A 98 -15.31 -26.12 -21.02
C ILE A 98 -15.53 -27.48 -20.33
N GLN A 99 -15.86 -27.49 -19.04
CA GLN A 99 -16.13 -28.72 -18.30
C GLN A 99 -17.33 -29.49 -18.88
N VAL A 100 -18.38 -28.77 -19.31
CA VAL A 100 -19.51 -29.39 -20.01
C VAL A 100 -19.07 -30.02 -21.33
N LEU A 101 -18.27 -29.32 -22.14
CA LEU A 101 -17.73 -29.87 -23.39
C LEU A 101 -16.84 -31.10 -23.15
N GLN A 102 -16.00 -31.08 -22.13
CA GLN A 102 -15.20 -32.24 -21.72
C GLN A 102 -16.09 -33.43 -21.32
N SER A 103 -17.21 -33.18 -20.64
CA SER A 103 -18.13 -34.23 -20.18
C SER A 103 -18.90 -34.92 -21.31
N MET A 104 -19.06 -34.25 -22.46
CA MET A 104 -19.75 -34.82 -23.63
C MET A 104 -18.90 -35.89 -24.33
N GLY A 105 -17.58 -35.90 -24.15
CA GLY A 105 -16.69 -36.94 -24.68
C GLY A 105 -16.53 -36.96 -26.20
N GLU A 106 -16.99 -35.92 -26.90
CA GLU A 106 -16.94 -35.82 -28.37
C GLU A 106 -15.65 -35.17 -28.90
N ALA A 107 -14.76 -34.75 -28.00
CA ALA A 107 -13.53 -34.04 -28.34
C ALA A 107 -12.37 -34.98 -28.68
N GLY A 108 -11.57 -34.64 -29.70
CA GLY A 108 -10.32 -35.31 -29.99
C GLY A 108 -9.25 -35.04 -28.92
N GLU A 109 -8.07 -35.65 -29.11
CA GLU A 109 -6.95 -35.55 -28.17
C GLU A 109 -6.40 -34.12 -28.09
N GLU A 110 -6.36 -33.41 -29.23
CA GLU A 110 -5.89 -32.02 -29.31
C GLU A 110 -6.89 -31.05 -28.66
N GLU A 111 -8.19 -31.19 -28.93
CA GLU A 111 -9.25 -30.40 -28.31
C GLU A 111 -9.28 -30.61 -26.79
N SER A 112 -9.15 -31.87 -26.34
CA SER A 112 -9.08 -32.20 -24.91
C SER A 112 -7.91 -31.50 -24.22
N ARG A 113 -6.74 -31.48 -24.86
CA ARG A 113 -5.55 -30.79 -24.35
C ARG A 113 -5.74 -29.27 -24.29
N LEU A 114 -6.34 -28.66 -25.31
CA LEU A 114 -6.64 -27.23 -25.31
C LEU A 114 -7.65 -26.86 -24.22
N MET A 115 -8.68 -27.69 -24.00
CA MET A 115 -9.65 -27.51 -22.93
C MET A 115 -8.99 -27.58 -21.54
N GLU A 116 -8.09 -28.54 -21.32
CA GLU A 116 -7.33 -28.64 -20.06
C GLU A 116 -6.44 -27.41 -19.82
N ILE A 117 -5.77 -26.91 -20.88
CA ILE A 117 -5.00 -25.66 -20.81
C ILE A 117 -5.90 -24.49 -20.40
N ALA A 118 -7.06 -24.34 -21.04
CA ALA A 118 -7.97 -23.24 -20.78
C ALA A 118 -8.54 -23.26 -19.34
N VAL A 119 -8.91 -24.43 -18.82
CA VAL A 119 -9.35 -24.59 -17.42
C VAL A 119 -8.23 -24.18 -16.47
N ARG A 120 -7.01 -24.67 -16.68
CA ARG A 120 -5.85 -24.34 -15.83
C ARG A 120 -5.52 -22.84 -15.83
N GLU A 121 -5.58 -22.17 -16.99
CA GLU A 121 -5.34 -20.72 -17.04
C GLU A 121 -6.47 -19.92 -16.38
N THR A 122 -7.72 -20.40 -16.46
CA THR A 122 -8.85 -19.80 -15.74
C THR A 122 -8.67 -19.88 -14.23
N ASP A 123 -8.23 -21.03 -13.72
CA ASP A 123 -7.93 -21.22 -12.29
C ASP A 123 -6.74 -20.37 -11.84
N ARG A 124 -5.70 -20.27 -12.68
CA ARG A 124 -4.55 -19.40 -12.43
C ARG A 124 -4.96 -17.93 -12.33
N LEU A 125 -5.83 -17.45 -13.23
CA LEU A 125 -6.36 -16.09 -13.18
C LEU A 125 -7.18 -15.84 -11.91
N ASN A 126 -7.97 -16.81 -11.47
CA ASN A 126 -8.68 -16.73 -10.18
C ASN A 126 -7.72 -16.64 -8.99
N GLY A 127 -6.60 -17.36 -9.02
CA GLY A 127 -5.52 -17.26 -8.04
C GLY A 127 -4.90 -15.87 -8.00
N LEU A 128 -4.47 -15.35 -9.15
CA LEU A 128 -3.90 -14.00 -9.26
C LEU A 128 -4.85 -12.91 -8.79
N LEU A 129 -6.15 -13.05 -9.09
CA LEU A 129 -7.18 -12.13 -8.63
C LEU A 129 -7.31 -12.16 -7.10
N THR A 130 -7.22 -13.35 -6.50
CA THR A 130 -7.27 -13.53 -5.05
C THR A 130 -6.07 -12.89 -4.36
N ASP A 131 -4.87 -13.11 -4.89
CA ASP A 131 -3.64 -12.51 -4.37
C ASP A 131 -3.66 -10.99 -4.48
N PHE A 132 -4.12 -10.46 -5.62
CA PHE A 132 -4.31 -9.03 -5.82
C PHE A 132 -5.28 -8.43 -4.79
N LEU A 133 -6.42 -9.08 -4.56
CA LEU A 133 -7.38 -8.66 -3.54
C LEU A 133 -6.80 -8.69 -2.13
N GLN A 134 -6.00 -9.69 -1.78
CA GLN A 134 -5.34 -9.76 -0.48
C GLN A 134 -4.34 -8.63 -0.30
N TYR A 135 -3.57 -8.32 -1.33
CA TYR A 135 -2.59 -7.23 -1.31
C TYR A 135 -3.23 -5.85 -1.05
N VAL A 136 -4.35 -5.56 -1.71
CA VAL A 136 -5.04 -4.28 -1.57
C VAL A 136 -5.92 -4.20 -0.31
N ARG A 137 -6.25 -5.33 0.32
CA ARG A 137 -7.09 -5.35 1.52
C ARG A 137 -6.24 -4.97 2.74
N GLN A 138 -6.39 -3.73 3.20
CA GLN A 138 -5.84 -3.31 4.49
C GLN A 138 -6.63 -3.97 5.62
N VAL A 139 -6.18 -5.13 6.11
CA VAL A 139 -6.71 -5.69 7.36
C VAL A 139 -6.14 -4.86 8.50
N PRO A 140 -6.97 -4.22 9.35
CA PRO A 140 -6.45 -3.52 10.51
C PRO A 140 -5.66 -4.50 11.36
N LEU A 141 -4.38 -4.18 11.60
CA LEU A 141 -3.51 -4.99 12.45
C LEU A 141 -4.11 -5.05 13.85
N GLN A 142 -4.68 -6.20 14.22
CA GLN A 142 -5.06 -6.47 15.59
C GLN A 142 -3.80 -6.71 16.40
N ARG A 143 -3.35 -5.65 17.10
CA ARG A 143 -2.19 -5.70 17.98
C ARG A 143 -2.65 -6.07 19.38
N GLY A 144 -2.07 -7.11 19.94
CA GLY A 144 -2.31 -7.56 21.29
C GLY A 144 -1.21 -8.51 21.77
N PRO A 145 -1.12 -8.75 23.08
CA PRO A 145 -0.24 -9.80 23.61
C PRO A 145 -0.63 -11.15 23.02
N ILE A 146 0.36 -11.91 22.56
CA ILE A 146 0.19 -13.21 21.90
C ILE A 146 1.19 -14.21 22.50
N ASP A 147 0.71 -15.43 22.78
CA ASP A 147 1.58 -16.57 23.10
C ASP A 147 2.19 -17.13 21.81
N LEU A 148 3.48 -16.83 21.61
CA LEU A 148 4.26 -17.33 20.48
C LEU A 148 4.28 -18.86 20.41
N GLY A 149 4.31 -19.54 21.55
CA GLY A 149 4.32 -21.00 21.60
C GLY A 149 3.01 -21.60 21.07
N SER A 150 1.87 -21.00 21.43
CA SER A 150 0.57 -21.42 20.88
C SER A 150 0.47 -21.14 19.39
N LEU A 151 0.89 -19.94 18.95
CA LEU A 151 0.89 -19.57 17.54
C LEU A 151 1.71 -20.54 16.68
N ILE A 152 2.92 -20.90 17.13
CA ILE A 152 3.79 -21.84 16.41
C ILE A 152 3.12 -23.21 16.30
N ARG A 153 2.52 -23.72 17.38
CA ARG A 153 1.82 -25.02 17.36
C ARG A 153 0.61 -25.01 16.43
N GLU A 154 -0.19 -23.96 16.43
CA GLU A 154 -1.31 -23.79 15.52
C GLU A 154 -0.85 -23.74 14.06
N THR A 155 0.19 -22.95 13.78
CA THR A 155 0.76 -22.80 12.44
C THR A 155 1.31 -24.13 11.92
N LEU A 156 2.09 -24.86 12.74
CA LEU A 156 2.58 -26.20 12.39
C LEU A 156 1.45 -27.19 12.17
N SER A 157 0.38 -27.12 12.96
CA SER A 157 -0.80 -27.97 12.79
C SER A 157 -1.55 -27.67 11.50
N ALA A 158 -1.62 -26.41 11.08
CA ALA A 158 -2.22 -26.00 9.83
C ALA A 158 -1.40 -26.47 8.62
N ILE A 159 -0.07 -26.29 8.66
CA ILE A 159 0.84 -26.73 7.58
C ILE A 159 0.77 -28.25 7.40
N LYS A 160 0.78 -29.03 8.47
CA LYS A 160 0.65 -30.50 8.41
C LYS A 160 -0.65 -31.00 7.78
N ARG A 161 -1.68 -30.15 7.68
CA ARG A 161 -2.97 -30.48 7.06
C ARG A 161 -3.06 -30.03 5.60
N ASP A 162 -2.09 -29.28 5.08
CA ASP A 162 -2.06 -28.88 3.67
C ASP A 162 -1.52 -30.04 2.82
N PRO A 163 -2.29 -30.56 1.84
CA PRO A 163 -1.85 -31.63 0.93
C PRO A 163 -0.58 -31.31 0.13
N ARG A 164 -0.15 -30.05 0.09
CA ARG A 164 1.07 -29.58 -0.60
C ARG A 164 2.30 -29.50 0.31
N ALA A 165 2.17 -29.77 1.61
CA ALA A 165 3.31 -29.78 2.52
C ALA A 165 4.17 -31.04 2.26
N HIS A 166 5.35 -30.86 1.70
CA HIS A 166 6.34 -31.95 1.57
C HIS A 166 6.92 -32.31 2.94
N GLU A 167 7.01 -33.61 3.23
CA GLU A 167 7.71 -34.17 4.38
C GLU A 167 9.20 -33.81 4.30
N GLY A 168 9.63 -32.76 4.98
CA GLY A 168 11.04 -32.34 4.95
C GLY A 168 11.41 -31.06 5.69
N VAL A 169 10.64 -30.63 6.69
CA VAL A 169 11.06 -29.59 7.64
C VAL A 169 11.13 -30.19 9.04
#